data_AF-A0A9D4XYY9-F1
#
_entry.id   AF-A0A9D4XYY9-F1
#
_cell.length_a   1.000
_cell.length_b   1.000
_cell.length_c   1.000
_cell.angle_alpha   90.00
_cell.angle_beta   90.00
_cell.angle_gamma   90.00
#
_symmetry.space_group_name_H-M   'P 1'
#
loop_
_entity.id
_entity.type
_entity.pdbx_description
1 polymer ?
#
loop_
_entity_poly.entity_id
_entity_poly.type
_entity_poly.pdbx_seq_one_letter_code
_entity_poly.pdbx_strand_id
1 'polypeptide(L)'
;NQFDALMDAVHSAMKALGYGDVDIAVGETGWPSVCDGWDACSVANAQSYNGQLIRHLAEGKGTPLMPNRRFETFIFALFNENQKPGPIAERNWGLFQPDFSSVYDAGILRNGQKPVAPVKGGGKTPTPRPVVGGQKWCVPKADASPGALQANINYVCSQGIDCKPIQPGGVCYAANNVKAIATYAMNAYYQANGKHDYNCDFSHSGVTTSVNPSE
;
A
#
# COMPACT_ATOMS: atom_id res chain seq x y z
N ASN A 1 -18.39 -2.41 20.91
CA ASN A 1 -17.56 -1.69 19.90
C ASN A 1 -18.14 -1.98 18.51
N GLN A 2 -17.63 -1.43 17.39
CA GLN A 2 -18.21 -1.66 16.06
C GLN A 2 -18.12 -3.13 15.62
N PHE A 3 -17.05 -3.84 16.01
CA PHE A 3 -16.88 -5.26 15.73
C PHE A 3 -18.01 -6.08 16.36
N ASP A 4 -18.27 -5.91 17.66
CA ASP A 4 -19.38 -6.62 18.35
C ASP A 4 -20.72 -6.37 17.66
N ALA A 5 -20.98 -5.12 17.27
CA ALA A 5 -22.25 -4.74 16.64
C ALA A 5 -22.45 -5.44 15.29
N LEU A 6 -21.40 -5.59 14.49
CA LEU A 6 -21.45 -6.32 13.22
C LEU A 6 -21.67 -7.82 13.45
N MET A 7 -20.98 -8.40 14.42
CA MET A 7 -21.13 -9.81 14.78
C MET A 7 -22.54 -10.12 15.30
N ASP A 8 -23.08 -9.25 16.16
CA ASP A 8 -24.43 -9.37 16.70
C ASP A 8 -25.51 -9.16 15.63
N ALA A 9 -25.26 -8.29 14.65
CA ALA A 9 -26.15 -8.12 13.49
C ALA A 9 -26.20 -9.39 12.62
N VAL A 10 -25.03 -9.99 12.31
CA VAL A 10 -24.96 -11.26 11.57
C VAL A 10 -25.66 -12.38 12.34
N HIS A 11 -25.38 -12.51 13.63
CA HIS A 11 -26.03 -13.51 14.47
C HIS A 11 -27.55 -13.34 14.52
N SER A 12 -28.04 -12.11 14.67
CA SER A 12 -29.47 -11.81 14.70
C SER A 12 -30.15 -12.23 13.39
N ALA A 13 -29.52 -11.96 12.25
CA ALA A 13 -30.02 -12.37 10.94
C ALA A 13 -30.05 -13.90 10.78
N MET A 14 -28.97 -14.59 11.15
CA MET A 14 -28.91 -16.06 11.10
C MET A 14 -29.96 -16.72 12.01
N LYS A 15 -30.13 -16.18 13.22
CA LYS A 15 -31.13 -16.67 14.18
C LYS A 15 -32.55 -16.51 13.66
N ALA A 16 -32.86 -15.39 13.00
CA ALA A 16 -34.17 -15.17 12.39
C ALA A 16 -34.50 -16.21 11.30
N LEU A 17 -33.48 -16.77 10.64
CA LEU A 17 -33.62 -17.84 9.64
C LEU A 17 -33.57 -19.26 10.24
N GLY A 18 -33.42 -19.40 11.56
CA GLY A 18 -33.35 -20.69 12.23
C GLY A 18 -31.95 -21.30 12.33
N TYR A 19 -30.89 -20.57 11.98
CA TYR A 19 -29.49 -21.01 11.99
C TYR A 19 -28.67 -20.33 13.10
N GLY A 20 -29.28 -20.08 14.25
CA GLY A 20 -28.63 -19.38 15.36
C GLY A 20 -27.47 -20.16 16.02
N ASP A 21 -27.41 -21.46 15.78
CA ASP A 21 -26.43 -22.42 16.28
C ASP A 21 -25.20 -22.58 15.38
N VAL A 22 -25.25 -22.09 14.13
CA VAL A 22 -24.13 -22.15 13.19
C VAL A 22 -22.97 -21.26 13.67
N ASP A 23 -21.74 -21.76 13.53
CA ASP A 23 -20.52 -21.02 13.85
C ASP A 23 -20.22 -19.90 12.86
N ILE A 24 -19.73 -18.78 13.41
CA ILE A 24 -19.39 -17.58 12.65
C ILE A 24 -17.88 -17.40 12.69
N ALA A 25 -17.26 -17.36 11.51
CA ALA A 25 -15.88 -16.95 11.32
C ALA A 25 -15.84 -15.58 10.62
N VAL A 26 -14.90 -14.74 11.01
CA VAL A 26 -14.66 -13.42 10.42
C VAL A 26 -13.59 -13.58 9.34
N GLY A 27 -14.01 -13.60 8.08
CA GLY A 27 -13.12 -13.81 6.94
C GLY A 27 -12.11 -12.69 6.72
N GLU A 28 -12.49 -11.43 6.99
CA GLU A 28 -11.62 -10.27 6.84
C GLU A 28 -12.02 -9.18 7.84
N THR A 29 -11.02 -8.58 8.48
CA THR A 29 -11.18 -7.39 9.31
C THR A 29 -9.84 -6.67 9.48
N GLY A 30 -9.84 -5.35 9.51
CA GLY A 30 -8.61 -4.59 9.61
C GLY A 30 -8.83 -3.09 9.47
N TRP A 31 -7.75 -2.35 9.30
CA TRP A 31 -7.81 -0.92 9.05
C TRP A 31 -6.57 -0.47 8.26
N PRO A 32 -6.73 0.33 7.18
CA PRO A 32 -5.61 0.76 6.36
C PRO A 32 -4.77 1.82 7.05
N SER A 33 -3.45 1.74 6.90
CA SER A 33 -2.51 2.69 7.50
C SER A 33 -2.34 3.99 6.73
N VAL A 34 -2.80 4.04 5.47
CA VAL A 34 -2.72 5.20 4.57
C VAL A 34 -3.92 5.18 3.62
N CYS A 35 -4.52 6.33 3.31
CA CYS A 35 -5.52 6.46 2.25
C CYS A 35 -5.53 7.87 1.63
N ASP A 36 -6.42 8.10 0.66
CA ASP A 36 -6.51 9.34 -0.12
C ASP A 36 -7.00 10.53 0.71
N GLY A 37 -6.08 11.26 1.33
CA GLY A 37 -6.34 12.55 1.96
C GLY A 37 -7.26 12.51 3.18
N TRP A 38 -7.43 11.35 3.81
CA TRP A 38 -8.32 11.17 4.95
C TRP A 38 -7.57 10.69 6.19
N ASP A 39 -7.57 11.50 7.24
CA ASP A 39 -6.81 11.26 8.48
C ASP A 39 -7.26 10.01 9.26
N ALA A 40 -8.44 9.48 8.91
CA ALA A 40 -8.95 8.23 9.47
C ALA A 40 -8.00 7.05 9.17
N CYS A 41 -7.32 7.02 8.02
CA CYS A 41 -6.37 5.98 7.67
C CYS A 41 -4.95 6.43 8.04
N SER A 42 -4.54 6.09 9.25
CA SER A 42 -3.20 6.38 9.77
C SER A 42 -2.60 5.15 10.42
N VAL A 43 -1.27 5.09 10.49
CA VAL A 43 -0.55 4.04 11.23
C VAL A 43 -1.06 3.92 12.66
N ALA A 44 -1.32 5.05 13.33
CA ALA A 44 -1.82 5.07 14.71
C ALA A 44 -3.22 4.44 14.83
N ASN A 45 -4.13 4.77 13.90
CA ASN A 45 -5.48 4.18 13.91
C ASN A 45 -5.45 2.71 13.53
N ALA A 46 -4.63 2.32 12.55
CA ALA A 46 -4.48 0.93 12.15
C ALA A 46 -3.91 0.06 13.28
N GLN A 47 -2.88 0.55 13.96
CA GLN A 47 -2.32 -0.08 15.14
C GLN A 47 -3.35 -0.19 16.27
N SER A 48 -4.10 0.88 16.52
CA SER A 48 -5.13 0.91 17.55
C SER A 48 -6.23 -0.11 17.26
N TYR A 49 -6.76 -0.13 16.04
CA TYR A 49 -7.82 -1.05 15.64
C TYR A 49 -7.37 -2.52 15.76
N ASN A 50 -6.28 -2.88 15.09
CA ASN A 50 -5.82 -4.27 15.04
C ASN A 50 -5.35 -4.75 16.42
N GLY A 51 -4.58 -3.93 17.14
CA GLY A 51 -4.10 -4.27 18.48
C GLY A 51 -5.24 -4.45 19.50
N GLN A 52 -6.24 -3.55 19.46
CA GLN A 52 -7.40 -3.68 20.35
C GLN A 52 -8.30 -4.85 19.96
N LEU A 53 -8.47 -5.14 18.67
CA LEU A 53 -9.22 -6.30 18.21
C LEU A 53 -8.58 -7.60 18.71
N ILE A 54 -7.26 -7.76 18.55
CA ILE A 54 -6.52 -8.93 19.05
C ILE A 54 -6.71 -9.08 20.56
N ARG A 55 -6.58 -7.98 21.31
CA ARG A 55 -6.80 -7.99 22.76
C ARG A 55 -8.23 -8.39 23.12
N HIS A 56 -9.22 -7.80 22.45
CA HIS A 56 -10.64 -8.09 22.68
C HIS A 56 -10.96 -9.57 22.45
N LEU A 57 -10.44 -10.16 21.36
CA LEU A 57 -10.59 -11.59 21.06
C LEU A 57 -9.89 -12.47 22.09
N ALA A 58 -8.68 -12.08 22.54
CA ALA A 58 -7.92 -12.81 23.55
C ALA A 58 -8.59 -12.80 24.94
N GLU A 59 -9.33 -11.75 25.28
CA GLU A 59 -10.11 -11.68 26.52
C GLU A 59 -11.28 -12.69 26.54
N GLY A 60 -11.73 -13.17 25.37
CA GLY A 60 -12.72 -14.25 25.28
C GLY A 60 -14.12 -13.89 25.79
N LYS A 61 -14.44 -12.60 25.92
CA LYS A 61 -15.74 -12.11 26.42
C LYS A 61 -16.90 -12.39 25.46
N GLY A 62 -16.60 -12.61 24.17
CA GLY A 62 -17.60 -12.65 23.11
C GLY A 62 -18.26 -11.30 22.89
N THR A 63 -19.49 -11.32 22.37
CA THR A 63 -20.29 -10.11 22.10
C THR A 63 -21.54 -10.07 22.98
N PRO A 64 -22.25 -8.94 23.07
CA PRO A 64 -23.48 -8.84 23.87
C PRO A 64 -24.53 -9.91 23.56
N LEU A 65 -24.78 -10.26 22.29
CA LEU A 65 -25.74 -11.32 21.94
C LEU A 65 -25.13 -12.72 21.92
N MET A 66 -23.80 -12.84 21.92
CA MET A 66 -23.08 -14.11 21.95
C MET A 66 -22.00 -14.10 23.04
N PRO A 67 -22.38 -14.04 24.32
CA PRO A 67 -21.42 -13.94 25.42
C PRO A 67 -20.57 -15.21 25.52
N ASN A 68 -19.29 -15.03 25.82
CA ASN A 68 -18.27 -16.09 25.90
C ASN A 68 -18.03 -16.87 24.61
N ARG A 69 -18.61 -16.44 23.47
CA ARG A 69 -18.34 -17.06 22.18
C ARG A 69 -16.97 -16.61 21.67
N ARG A 70 -16.22 -17.55 21.10
CA ARG A 70 -14.96 -17.28 20.39
C ARG A 70 -15.24 -17.24 18.90
N PHE A 71 -14.59 -16.30 18.21
CA PHE A 71 -14.70 -16.13 16.78
C PHE A 71 -13.33 -16.34 16.15
N GLU A 72 -13.24 -17.32 15.25
CA GLU A 72 -12.08 -17.41 14.37
C GLU A 72 -12.06 -16.16 13.50
N THR A 73 -10.96 -15.41 13.55
CA THR A 73 -10.89 -14.06 12.96
C THR A 73 -9.61 -13.90 12.18
N PHE A 74 -9.73 -13.53 10.91
CA PHE A 74 -8.62 -13.33 10.00
C PHE A 74 -8.39 -11.83 9.81
N ILE A 75 -7.22 -11.36 10.24
CA ILE A 75 -6.83 -9.95 10.05
C ILE A 75 -6.45 -9.74 8.59
N PHE A 76 -7.11 -8.79 7.95
CA PHE A 76 -6.81 -8.30 6.63
C PHE A 76 -5.86 -7.10 6.74
N ALA A 77 -4.58 -7.19 6.36
CA ALA A 77 -3.89 -8.34 5.77
C ALA A 77 -2.45 -8.50 6.29
N LEU A 78 -1.75 -9.55 5.86
CA LEU A 78 -0.36 -9.77 6.26
C LEU A 78 0.58 -8.72 5.66
N PHE A 79 0.49 -8.46 4.35
CA PHE A 79 1.36 -7.53 3.64
C PHE A 79 0.59 -6.37 3.01
N ASN A 80 1.25 -5.24 2.85
CA ASN A 80 0.82 -4.20 1.92
C ASN A 80 0.95 -4.73 0.48
N GLU A 81 -0.08 -4.52 -0.34
CA GLU A 81 -0.19 -5.07 -1.69
C GLU A 81 -0.24 -3.94 -2.73
N ASN A 82 0.93 -3.52 -3.20
CA ASN A 82 1.12 -2.38 -4.13
C ASN A 82 0.35 -2.49 -5.46
N GLN A 83 0.02 -3.71 -5.89
CA GLN A 83 -0.69 -3.98 -7.14
C GLN A 83 -2.22 -3.96 -7.00
N LYS A 84 -2.77 -3.73 -5.81
CA LYS A 84 -4.23 -3.67 -5.64
C LYS A 84 -4.85 -2.51 -6.43
N PRO A 85 -5.92 -2.78 -7.21
CA PRO A 85 -6.66 -1.73 -7.89
C PRO A 85 -7.49 -0.94 -6.87
N GLY A 86 -7.96 0.24 -7.28
CA GLY A 86 -8.81 1.08 -6.44
C GLY A 86 -8.04 2.14 -5.63
N PRO A 87 -8.64 2.65 -4.53
CA PRO A 87 -8.08 3.71 -3.69
C PRO A 87 -6.71 3.37 -3.09
N ILE A 88 -5.96 4.36 -2.63
CA ILE A 88 -4.66 4.15 -1.96
C ILE A 88 -4.80 3.23 -0.75
N ALA A 89 -5.95 3.28 -0.06
CA ALA A 89 -6.27 2.41 1.06
C ALA A 89 -6.03 0.92 0.75
N GLU A 90 -6.44 0.46 -0.44
CA GLU A 90 -6.37 -0.95 -0.85
C GLU A 90 -4.96 -1.53 -0.83
N ARG A 91 -3.95 -0.66 -0.94
CA ARG A 91 -2.53 -1.05 -0.96
C ARG A 91 -1.89 -1.03 0.42
N ASN A 92 -2.61 -0.59 1.46
CA ASN A 92 -2.07 -0.19 2.75
C ASN A 92 -2.76 -0.85 3.96
N TRP A 93 -3.30 -2.07 3.81
CA TRP A 93 -3.95 -2.84 4.88
C TRP A 93 -3.00 -3.76 5.67
N GLY A 94 -1.76 -3.90 5.22
CA GLY A 94 -0.79 -4.84 5.75
C GLY A 94 -0.31 -4.53 7.16
N LEU A 95 -0.07 -5.59 7.95
CA LEU A 95 0.73 -5.50 9.17
C LEU A 95 2.23 -5.29 8.86
N PHE A 96 2.68 -5.79 7.70
CA PHE A 96 4.06 -5.73 7.23
C PHE A 96 4.15 -5.14 5.81
N GLN A 97 5.32 -4.59 5.51
CA GLN A 97 5.72 -4.26 4.15
C GLN A 97 6.17 -5.53 3.39
N PRO A 98 6.22 -5.51 2.05
CA PRO A 98 6.72 -6.63 1.25
C PRO A 98 8.17 -7.04 1.56
N ASP A 99 8.97 -6.13 2.13
CA ASP A 99 10.36 -6.37 2.56
C ASP A 99 10.46 -6.98 3.98
N PHE A 100 9.33 -7.42 4.54
CA PHE A 100 9.17 -7.98 5.89
C PHE A 100 9.37 -6.99 7.05
N SER A 101 9.62 -5.70 6.78
CA SER A 101 9.58 -4.69 7.83
C SER A 101 8.15 -4.48 8.34
N SER A 102 8.01 -4.16 9.62
CA SER A 102 6.69 -3.93 10.22
C SER A 102 6.17 -2.54 9.85
N VAL A 103 4.89 -2.44 9.48
CA VAL A 103 4.21 -1.14 9.36
C VAL A 103 3.97 -0.56 10.76
N TYR A 104 3.52 -1.43 11.69
CA TYR A 104 3.34 -1.15 13.12
C TYR A 104 3.36 -2.44 13.93
N ASP A 105 3.42 -2.31 15.26
CA ASP A 105 3.30 -3.45 16.18
C ASP A 105 1.84 -3.71 16.55
N ALA A 106 1.26 -4.78 16.03
CA ALA A 106 -0.09 -5.25 16.39
C ALA A 106 -0.11 -6.19 17.61
N GLY A 107 1.04 -6.54 18.19
CA GLY A 107 1.13 -7.46 19.33
C GLY A 107 1.04 -8.95 18.95
N ILE A 108 1.29 -9.30 17.68
CA ILE A 108 1.24 -10.69 17.18
C ILE A 108 2.59 -11.40 17.16
N LEU A 109 3.68 -10.65 17.34
CA LEU A 109 5.04 -11.20 17.30
C LEU A 109 5.28 -12.11 18.51
N ARG A 110 5.88 -13.27 18.26
CA ARG A 110 6.12 -14.31 19.28
C ARG A 110 7.59 -14.34 19.69
N ASN A 111 7.89 -15.07 20.77
CA ASN A 111 9.27 -15.36 21.20
C ASN A 111 10.13 -14.11 21.48
N GLY A 112 9.51 -13.00 21.90
CA GLY A 112 10.21 -11.75 22.17
C GLY A 112 10.75 -11.04 20.92
N GLN A 113 10.34 -11.45 19.71
CA GLN A 113 10.63 -10.71 18.49
C GLN A 113 10.03 -9.31 18.60
N LYS A 114 10.84 -8.31 18.23
CA LYS A 114 10.41 -6.92 18.16
C LYS A 114 10.06 -6.56 16.71
N PRO A 115 9.18 -5.57 16.50
CA PRO A 115 8.92 -5.03 15.17
C PRO A 115 10.23 -4.68 14.49
N VAL A 116 10.42 -5.21 13.28
CA VAL A 116 11.58 -4.85 12.46
C VAL A 116 11.27 -3.46 11.94
N ALA A 117 11.97 -2.46 12.46
CA ALA A 117 11.86 -1.11 11.93
C ALA A 117 12.18 -1.14 10.43
N PRO A 118 11.48 -0.33 9.60
CA PRO A 118 11.95 -0.06 8.25
C PRO A 118 13.41 0.35 8.35
N VAL A 119 14.27 -0.24 7.51
CA VAL A 119 15.71 0.08 7.52
C VAL A 119 15.87 1.56 7.16
N LYS A 120 15.83 2.43 8.18
CA LYS A 120 16.19 3.84 8.06
C LYS A 120 17.71 3.87 7.99
N GLY A 121 18.24 3.89 6.77
CA GLY A 121 19.69 3.97 6.52
C GLY A 121 20.31 5.14 7.28
N GLY A 122 21.03 4.83 8.36
CA GLY A 122 21.69 5.83 9.19
C GLY A 122 22.58 5.19 10.25
N GLY A 123 23.87 4.97 9.95
CA GLY A 123 24.89 4.74 10.98
C GLY A 123 26.16 3.98 10.58
N LYS A 124 27.15 4.73 10.07
CA LYS A 124 28.62 4.49 10.11
C LYS A 124 29.22 3.26 9.40
N THR A 125 29.63 3.53 8.17
CA THR A 125 30.80 2.99 7.43
C THR A 125 31.76 2.07 8.18
N PRO A 126 31.91 0.82 7.71
CA PRO A 126 33.19 0.30 7.26
C PRO A 126 33.44 0.78 5.81
N THR A 127 34.68 1.12 5.54
CA THR A 127 35.19 1.65 4.27
C THR A 127 34.86 0.80 3.04
N PRO A 128 34.81 1.42 1.84
CA PRO A 128 34.04 0.94 0.72
C PRO A 128 34.78 -0.13 -0.06
N ARG A 129 34.08 -1.22 -0.36
CA ARG A 129 34.34 -2.00 -1.57
C ARG A 129 33.32 -1.54 -2.62
N PRO A 130 33.76 -1.08 -3.80
CA PRO A 130 32.91 -0.34 -4.72
C PRO A 130 31.90 -1.28 -5.37
N VAL A 131 30.61 -1.01 -5.17
CA VAL A 131 29.53 -1.54 -6.00
C VAL A 131 28.81 -0.34 -6.60
N VAL A 132 28.77 -0.34 -7.93
CA VAL A 132 28.48 0.78 -8.81
C VAL A 132 26.96 0.95 -8.97
N GLY A 133 26.45 2.18 -8.76
CA GLY A 133 25.24 2.70 -9.41
C GLY A 133 23.97 2.81 -8.56
N GLY A 134 23.78 3.96 -7.91
CA GLY A 134 22.52 4.35 -7.27
C GLY A 134 21.37 4.49 -8.28
N GLN A 135 20.26 3.81 -8.04
CA GLN A 135 19.05 3.94 -8.84
C GLN A 135 18.28 5.19 -8.38
N LYS A 136 18.20 6.18 -9.26
CA LYS A 136 17.22 7.28 -9.21
C LYS A 136 16.21 7.04 -10.32
N TRP A 137 14.96 7.43 -10.10
CA TRP A 137 13.87 7.35 -11.07
C TRP A 137 13.20 8.70 -11.23
N CYS A 138 12.45 8.89 -12.32
CA CYS A 138 11.67 10.09 -12.57
C CYS A 138 10.17 9.78 -12.60
N VAL A 139 9.37 10.54 -11.84
CA VAL A 139 7.91 10.38 -11.78
C VAL A 139 7.20 11.73 -11.97
N PRO A 140 5.94 11.73 -12.44
CA PRO A 140 5.14 12.93 -12.46
C PRO A 140 4.80 13.39 -11.04
N LYS A 141 4.76 14.71 -10.84
CA LYS A 141 4.27 15.30 -9.59
C LYS A 141 2.79 14.99 -9.38
N ALA A 142 2.36 15.04 -8.12
CA ALA A 142 0.98 14.75 -7.75
C ALA A 142 -0.02 15.77 -8.33
N ASP A 143 0.42 17.02 -8.50
CA ASP A 143 -0.34 18.18 -8.98
C ASP A 143 -0.20 18.43 -10.50
N ALA A 144 0.54 17.57 -11.22
CA ALA A 144 0.70 17.71 -12.66
C ALA A 144 -0.64 17.50 -13.41
N SER A 145 -1.02 18.47 -14.24
CA SER A 145 -2.28 18.41 -14.98
C SER A 145 -2.25 17.30 -16.06
N PRO A 146 -3.39 16.67 -16.38
CA PRO A 146 -3.46 15.65 -17.44
C PRO A 146 -2.92 16.13 -18.78
N GLY A 147 -3.12 17.41 -19.12
CA GLY A 147 -2.57 18.02 -20.32
C GLY A 147 -1.04 18.11 -20.31
N ALA A 148 -0.43 18.46 -19.16
CA ALA A 148 1.02 18.45 -19.01
C ALA A 148 1.60 17.03 -19.10
N LEU A 149 0.93 16.05 -18.51
CA LEU A 149 1.34 14.64 -18.59
C LEU A 149 1.30 14.12 -20.02
N GLN A 150 0.26 14.46 -20.79
CA GLN A 150 0.17 14.10 -22.20
C GLN A 150 1.26 14.79 -23.02
N ALA A 151 1.58 16.06 -22.73
CA ALA A 151 2.68 16.76 -23.37
C ALA A 151 4.03 16.10 -23.07
N ASN A 152 4.27 15.64 -21.84
CA ASN A 152 5.47 14.90 -21.46
C ASN A 152 5.59 13.60 -22.25
N ILE A 153 4.51 12.81 -22.33
CA ILE A 153 4.49 11.56 -23.12
C ILE A 153 4.86 11.84 -24.58
N ASN A 154 4.20 12.83 -25.19
CA ASN A 154 4.45 13.19 -26.59
C ASN A 154 5.91 13.64 -26.80
N TYR A 155 6.46 14.44 -25.87
CA TYR A 155 7.85 14.86 -25.90
C TYR A 155 8.79 13.65 -25.81
N VAL A 156 8.61 12.76 -24.84
CA VAL A 156 9.45 11.56 -24.68
C VAL A 156 9.47 10.70 -25.95
N CYS A 157 8.30 10.45 -26.55
CA CYS A 157 8.23 9.64 -27.77
C CYS A 157 8.87 10.31 -28.98
N SER A 158 8.98 11.65 -29.00
CA SER A 158 9.70 12.39 -30.05
C SER A 158 11.22 12.34 -29.90
N GLN A 159 11.73 12.02 -28.70
CA GLN A 159 13.17 12.01 -28.37
C GLN A 159 13.84 10.63 -28.59
N GLY A 160 13.21 9.74 -29.35
CA GLY A 160 13.79 8.43 -29.70
C GLY A 160 13.66 7.35 -28.62
N ILE A 161 12.83 7.56 -27.59
CA ILE A 161 12.47 6.53 -26.59
C ILE A 161 11.37 5.62 -27.15
N ASP A 162 11.50 4.30 -26.96
CA ASP A 162 10.49 3.35 -27.44
C ASP A 162 9.20 3.46 -26.63
N CYS A 163 8.18 4.06 -27.25
CA CYS A 163 6.86 4.21 -26.67
C CYS A 163 5.90 3.06 -27.00
N LYS A 164 6.31 2.02 -27.76
CA LYS A 164 5.44 0.87 -28.05
C LYS A 164 4.88 0.19 -26.78
N PRO A 165 5.65 0.04 -25.68
CA PRO A 165 5.12 -0.58 -24.46
C PRO A 165 3.97 0.19 -23.80
N ILE A 166 3.84 1.48 -24.07
CA ILE A 166 2.81 2.36 -23.48
C ILE A 166 1.70 2.76 -24.46
N GLN A 167 1.67 2.17 -25.66
CA GLN A 167 0.55 2.31 -26.60
C GLN A 167 -0.54 1.28 -26.34
N PRO A 168 -1.78 1.47 -26.83
CA PRO A 168 -2.85 0.48 -26.71
C PRO A 168 -2.39 -0.94 -27.10
N GLY A 169 -2.51 -1.89 -26.16
CA GLY A 169 -2.03 -3.27 -26.32
C GLY A 169 -0.59 -3.54 -25.89
N GLY A 170 0.15 -2.52 -25.42
CA GLY A 170 1.50 -2.65 -24.88
C GLY A 170 1.52 -3.17 -23.43
N VAL A 171 2.65 -3.77 -23.04
CA VAL A 171 2.85 -4.40 -21.71
C VAL A 171 2.84 -3.42 -20.53
N CYS A 172 3.02 -2.13 -20.80
CA CYS A 172 2.97 -1.04 -19.81
C CYS A 172 1.84 -0.05 -20.10
N TYR A 173 0.87 -0.45 -20.94
CA TYR A 173 -0.30 0.37 -21.24
C TYR A 173 -1.31 0.32 -20.10
N ALA A 174 -1.62 1.48 -19.54
CA ALA A 174 -2.68 1.64 -18.55
C ALA A 174 -3.87 2.37 -19.20
N ALA A 175 -4.88 1.63 -19.62
CA ALA A 175 -6.07 2.18 -20.30
C ALA A 175 -6.68 3.32 -19.46
N ASN A 176 -6.89 4.48 -20.10
CA ASN A 176 -7.43 5.70 -19.49
C ASN A 176 -6.64 6.26 -18.29
N ASN A 177 -5.39 5.83 -18.05
CA ASN A 177 -4.55 6.34 -16.97
C ASN A 177 -3.31 7.04 -17.51
N VAL A 178 -3.48 8.31 -17.89
CA VAL A 178 -2.40 9.16 -18.43
C VAL A 178 -1.24 9.31 -17.45
N LYS A 179 -1.50 9.26 -16.14
CA LYS A 179 -0.46 9.39 -15.11
C LYS A 179 0.45 8.17 -15.07
N ALA A 180 -0.12 6.97 -15.11
CA ALA A 180 0.67 5.74 -15.16
C ALA A 180 1.49 5.65 -16.47
N ILE A 181 0.89 6.02 -17.60
CA ILE A 181 1.59 6.10 -18.90
C ILE A 181 2.73 7.13 -18.83
N ALA A 182 2.49 8.30 -18.24
CA ALA A 182 3.51 9.34 -18.07
C ALA A 182 4.63 8.92 -17.11
N THR A 183 4.33 8.21 -16.02
CA THR A 183 5.34 7.65 -15.11
C THR A 183 6.33 6.75 -15.84
N TYR A 184 5.84 5.85 -16.68
CA TYR A 184 6.71 4.99 -17.47
C TYR A 184 7.54 5.80 -18.48
N ALA A 185 6.91 6.69 -19.24
CA ALA A 185 7.57 7.49 -20.26
C ALA A 185 8.66 8.41 -19.66
N MET A 186 8.32 9.16 -18.61
CA MET A 186 9.23 10.10 -17.94
C MET A 186 10.41 9.37 -17.30
N ASN A 187 10.18 8.19 -16.69
CA ASN A 187 11.26 7.38 -16.16
C ASN A 187 12.16 6.83 -17.28
N ALA A 188 11.58 6.27 -18.35
CA ALA A 188 12.36 5.72 -19.47
C ALA A 188 13.28 6.78 -20.09
N TYR A 189 12.77 8.00 -20.29
CA TYR A 189 13.56 9.13 -20.75
C TYR A 189 14.68 9.50 -19.77
N TYR A 190 14.38 9.58 -18.47
CA TYR A 190 15.36 9.90 -17.43
C TYR A 190 16.50 8.87 -17.35
N GLN A 191 16.18 7.58 -17.47
CA GLN A 191 17.17 6.50 -17.50
C GLN A 191 18.05 6.57 -18.76
N ALA A 192 17.45 6.83 -19.92
CA ALA A 192 18.16 6.88 -21.19
C ALA A 192 19.10 8.10 -21.33
N ASN A 193 18.77 9.23 -20.67
CA ASN A 193 19.50 10.49 -20.79
C ASN A 193 20.48 10.76 -19.64
N GLY A 194 20.94 9.72 -18.93
CA GLY A 194 22.02 9.84 -17.96
C GLY A 194 21.60 10.27 -16.54
N LYS A 195 20.30 10.23 -16.21
CA LYS A 195 19.77 10.40 -14.84
C LYS A 195 20.16 11.71 -14.14
N HIS A 196 20.43 12.77 -14.90
CA HIS A 196 20.61 14.09 -14.30
C HIS A 196 19.27 14.66 -13.83
N ASP A 197 19.26 15.34 -12.69
CA ASP A 197 18.01 15.85 -12.07
C ASP A 197 17.22 16.75 -13.03
N TYR A 198 17.89 17.50 -13.91
CA TYR A 198 17.24 18.35 -14.93
C TYR A 198 16.47 17.55 -16.01
N ASN A 199 16.82 16.28 -16.24
CA ASN A 199 16.08 15.42 -17.17
C ASN A 199 14.71 14.97 -16.61
N CYS A 200 14.45 15.24 -15.33
CA CYS A 200 13.17 14.94 -14.69
C CYS A 200 12.31 16.20 -14.43
N ASP A 201 12.73 17.38 -14.88
CA ASP A 201 11.96 18.59 -14.62
C ASP A 201 10.61 18.61 -15.38
N PHE A 202 10.62 18.27 -16.68
CA PHE A 202 9.43 18.22 -17.54
C PHE A 202 8.54 19.46 -17.40
N SER A 203 9.12 20.66 -17.53
CA SER A 203 8.41 21.93 -17.31
C SER A 203 7.78 21.99 -15.90
N HIS A 204 8.58 21.64 -14.90
CA HIS A 204 8.21 21.50 -13.49
C HIS A 204 7.10 20.49 -13.17
N SER A 205 6.77 19.58 -14.08
CA SER A 205 5.74 18.56 -13.85
C SER A 205 6.30 17.19 -13.43
N GLY A 206 7.63 17.02 -13.39
CA GLY A 206 8.30 15.82 -12.90
C GLY A 206 9.11 16.03 -11.61
N VAL A 207 9.44 14.94 -10.94
CA VAL A 207 10.25 14.89 -9.73
C VAL A 207 11.05 13.59 -9.65
N THR A 208 12.31 13.68 -9.23
CA THR A 208 13.14 12.49 -9.03
C THR A 208 12.80 11.80 -7.71
N THR A 209 12.80 10.48 -7.72
CA THR A 209 12.59 9.66 -6.53
C THR A 209 13.65 8.58 -6.43
N SER A 210 13.98 8.18 -5.21
CA SER A 210 14.78 6.99 -4.91
C SER A 210 13.91 5.75 -4.69
N VAL A 211 12.60 5.87 -4.91
CA VAL A 211 11.62 4.79 -4.83
C VAL A 211 11.30 4.34 -6.25
N ASN A 212 11.43 3.04 -6.52
CA ASN A 212 11.12 2.49 -7.83
C ASN A 212 9.63 2.69 -8.15
N PRO A 213 9.27 3.41 -9.23
CA PRO A 213 7.87 3.67 -9.57
C PRO A 213 7.13 2.47 -10.16
N SER A 214 7.84 1.35 -10.37
CA SER A 214 7.24 0.06 -10.75
C SER A 214 6.92 -0.81 -9.53
N GLU A 215 7.25 -0.34 -8.33
CA GLU A 215 6.93 -0.94 -7.02
C GLU A 215 5.81 -0.16 -6.31
#